data_AF-A0A0Q7K1N9-F1
#
_entry.id   AF-A0A0Q7K1N9-F1
#
_cell.length_a   1.000
_cell.length_b   1.000
_cell.length_c   1.000
_cell.angle_alpha   90.00
_cell.angle_beta   90.00
_cell.angle_gamma   90.00
#
_symmetry.space_group_name_H-M   'P 1'
#
loop_
_entity.id
_entity.type
_entity.pdbx_description
1 polymer ?
#
loop_
_entity_poly.entity_id
_entity_poly.type
_entity_poly.pdbx_seq_one_letter_code
_entity_poly.pdbx_strand_id
1 'polypeptide(L)'
;MDDMTVQHMRAGHAQLRLSVPLTWKNHTNLRGEAPLSNNLGLRLVIGLQVKHSKPWAPSVYILDRVNGHMAWRLDVNESHRNRKTDGRQWDGQTHVNYWKDPHGDSHAVDPWFSLPNVPAVGAAPYREVFEAFCKGSGVIFGDGYEWIDPPAPEVEPAQESTEGEVP
;
A
#
# COMPACT_ATOMS: atom_id res chain seq x y z
N MET A 1 -9.11 2.86 16.36
CA MET A 1 -8.83 4.21 15.86
C MET A 1 -10.15 4.92 15.75
N ASP A 2 -10.31 5.98 16.54
CA ASP A 2 -11.48 6.85 16.47
C ASP A 2 -11.34 7.89 15.33
N ASP A 3 -12.44 8.56 15.01
CA ASP A 3 -12.50 9.55 13.93
C ASP A 3 -11.56 10.72 14.17
N MET A 4 -11.38 11.14 15.43
CA MET A 4 -10.48 12.23 15.81
C MET A 4 -9.02 11.90 15.50
N THR A 5 -8.60 10.67 15.74
CA THR A 5 -7.25 10.18 15.42
C THR A 5 -7.00 10.22 13.92
N VAL A 6 -7.96 9.73 13.13
CA VAL A 6 -7.90 9.78 11.67
C VAL A 6 -7.83 11.22 11.17
N GLN A 7 -8.63 12.12 11.75
CA GLN A 7 -8.59 13.55 11.40
C GLN A 7 -7.24 14.20 11.73
N HIS A 8 -6.64 13.91 12.89
CA HIS A 8 -5.30 14.40 13.23
C HIS A 8 -4.23 13.90 12.26
N MET A 9 -4.32 12.63 11.83
CA MET A 9 -3.44 12.10 10.80
C MET A 9 -3.63 12.85 9.48
N ARG A 10 -4.87 13.10 9.04
CA ARG A 10 -5.18 13.83 7.78
C ARG A 10 -4.78 15.29 7.81
N ALA A 11 -4.85 15.93 8.96
CA ALA A 11 -4.38 17.30 9.14
C ALA A 11 -2.85 17.40 9.21
N GLY A 12 -2.11 16.29 9.16
CA GLY A 12 -0.65 16.27 9.28
C GLY A 12 -0.15 16.48 10.72
N HIS A 13 -1.04 16.49 11.71
CA HIS A 13 -0.69 16.73 13.11
C HIS A 13 0.02 15.53 13.76
N ALA A 14 -0.09 14.35 13.16
CA ALA A 14 0.49 13.11 13.68
C ALA A 14 2.03 13.02 13.58
N GLN A 15 2.68 13.94 12.85
CA GLN A 15 4.14 13.98 12.63
C GLN A 15 4.71 12.60 12.26
N LEU A 16 4.09 11.96 11.26
CA LEU A 16 4.48 10.62 10.83
C LEU A 16 5.91 10.66 10.28
N ARG A 17 6.75 9.77 10.78
CA ARG A 17 8.14 9.67 10.35
C ARG A 17 8.55 8.22 10.13
N LEU A 18 9.10 7.97 8.94
CA LEU A 18 9.71 6.72 8.53
C LEU A 18 11.22 6.87 8.62
N SER A 19 11.86 6.13 9.53
CA SER A 19 13.31 6.22 9.79
C SER A 19 14.03 4.88 9.67
N VAL A 20 13.39 3.87 9.08
CA VAL A 20 13.97 2.54 8.86
C VAL A 20 13.57 2.05 7.48
N PRO A 21 14.37 1.18 6.84
CA PRO A 21 14.01 0.59 5.56
C PRO A 21 12.79 -0.35 5.70
N LEU A 22 12.11 -0.60 4.57
CA LEU A 22 11.10 -1.65 4.51
C LEU A 22 11.75 -3.02 4.67
N THR A 23 11.14 -3.87 5.50
CA THR A 23 11.47 -5.29 5.57
C THR A 23 10.55 -6.05 4.62
N TRP A 24 11.15 -6.73 3.64
CA TRP A 24 10.42 -7.49 2.63
C TRP A 24 10.10 -8.91 3.08
N LYS A 25 8.92 -9.37 2.70
CA LYS A 25 8.49 -10.76 2.72
C LYS A 25 8.00 -11.13 1.34
N ASN A 26 8.41 -12.29 0.86
CA ASN A 26 8.07 -12.77 -0.46
C ASN A 26 7.49 -14.17 -0.33
N HIS A 27 6.15 -14.25 -0.30
CA HIS A 27 5.43 -15.52 -0.30
C HIS A 27 4.38 -15.44 -1.41
N THR A 28 3.10 -15.65 -1.08
CA THR A 28 1.99 -15.49 -2.03
C THR A 28 1.93 -14.09 -2.67
N ASN A 29 2.41 -13.07 -1.95
CA ASN A 29 2.58 -11.71 -2.45
C ASN A 29 3.92 -11.18 -1.95
N LEU A 30 4.47 -10.22 -2.69
CA LEU A 30 5.57 -9.39 -2.22
C LEU A 30 5.01 -8.33 -1.27
N ARG A 31 5.55 -8.23 -0.05
CA ARG A 31 5.11 -7.26 0.96
C ARG A 31 6.30 -6.66 1.69
N GLY A 32 6.46 -5.35 1.59
CA GLY A 32 7.41 -4.56 2.38
C GLY A 32 6.66 -3.85 3.50
N GLU A 33 7.18 -3.88 4.73
CA GLU A 33 6.62 -3.12 5.85
C GLU A 33 7.70 -2.43 6.67
N ALA A 34 7.36 -1.27 7.24
CA ALA A 34 8.18 -0.56 8.21
C ALA A 34 7.31 0.14 9.28
N PRO A 35 7.77 0.20 10.55
CA PRO A 35 7.08 0.99 11.56
C PRO A 35 7.15 2.49 11.26
N LEU A 36 6.06 3.20 11.56
CA LEU A 36 6.02 4.66 11.54
C LEU A 36 6.06 5.21 12.96
N SER A 37 7.04 6.07 13.22
CA SER A 37 7.02 6.91 14.42
C SER A 37 6.00 8.04 14.27
N ASN A 38 5.36 8.44 15.36
CA ASN A 38 4.33 9.47 15.39
C ASN A 38 4.20 10.04 16.82
N ASN A 39 3.70 11.26 16.93
CA ASN A 39 3.49 11.93 18.21
C ASN A 39 2.16 11.54 18.91
N LEU A 40 1.35 10.68 18.28
CA LEU A 40 0.07 10.20 18.82
C LEU A 40 0.21 8.93 19.67
N GLY A 41 1.41 8.35 19.75
CA GLY A 41 1.66 7.11 20.50
C GLY A 41 1.07 5.85 19.87
N LEU A 42 0.67 5.91 18.59
CA LEU A 42 0.06 4.79 17.88
C LEU A 42 1.13 3.83 17.35
N ARG A 43 0.81 2.53 17.25
CA ARG A 43 1.68 1.56 16.57
C ARG A 43 1.32 1.46 15.09
N LEU A 44 1.71 2.48 14.35
CA LEU A 44 1.48 2.55 12.92
C LEU A 44 2.56 1.80 12.14
N VAL A 45 2.16 1.18 11.05
CA VAL A 45 3.03 0.54 10.06
C VAL A 45 2.68 1.12 8.70
N ILE A 46 3.70 1.47 7.91
CA ILE A 46 3.54 1.71 6.48
C ILE A 46 3.95 0.46 5.72
N GLY A 47 3.25 0.14 4.64
CA GLY A 47 3.61 -1.00 3.81
C GLY A 47 3.32 -0.80 2.33
N LEU A 48 4.01 -1.59 1.54
CA LEU A 48 3.76 -1.81 0.12
C LEU A 48 3.42 -3.29 -0.07
N GLN A 49 2.33 -3.59 -0.75
CA GLN A 49 1.96 -4.93 -1.15
C GLN A 49 1.82 -5.02 -2.67
N VAL A 50 2.40 -6.05 -3.25
CA VAL A 50 2.35 -6.33 -4.69
C VAL A 50 1.95 -7.79 -4.89
N LYS A 51 0.87 -8.02 -5.64
CA LYS A 51 0.48 -9.37 -6.05
C LYS A 51 1.38 -9.81 -7.20
N HIS A 52 1.94 -11.01 -7.14
CA HIS A 52 2.78 -11.55 -8.22
C HIS A 52 2.04 -11.62 -9.57
N SER A 53 0.72 -11.83 -9.53
CA SER A 53 -0.14 -11.85 -10.71
C SER A 53 -0.48 -10.46 -11.27
N LYS A 54 -0.23 -9.39 -10.50
CA LYS A 54 -0.50 -7.99 -10.89
C LYS A 54 0.63 -7.05 -10.43
N PRO A 55 1.86 -7.21 -10.94
CA PRO A 55 2.98 -6.36 -10.55
C PRO A 55 2.81 -4.87 -10.94
N TRP A 56 1.87 -4.55 -11.83
CA TRP A 56 1.51 -3.19 -12.21
C TRP A 56 0.46 -2.52 -11.29
N ALA A 57 -0.06 -3.25 -10.30
CA ALA A 57 -1.14 -2.79 -9.43
C ALA A 57 -0.77 -2.91 -7.93
N PRO A 58 0.30 -2.22 -7.48
CA PRO A 58 0.67 -2.23 -6.07
C PRO A 58 -0.36 -1.49 -5.19
N SER A 59 -0.40 -1.89 -3.92
CA SER A 59 -1.11 -1.16 -2.86
C SER A 59 -0.11 -0.61 -1.85
N VAL A 60 -0.15 0.69 -1.56
CA VAL A 60 0.61 1.32 -0.47
C VAL A 60 -0.35 1.64 0.67
N TYR A 61 0.02 1.44 1.92
CA TYR A 61 -0.90 1.67 3.02
C TYR A 61 -0.25 2.09 4.33
N ILE A 62 -1.03 2.75 5.19
CA ILE A 62 -0.72 2.98 6.61
C ILE A 62 -1.76 2.27 7.45
N LEU A 63 -1.31 1.39 8.34
CA LEU A 63 -2.12 0.52 9.18
C LEU A 63 -1.80 0.76 10.66
N ASP A 64 -2.83 0.92 11.49
CA ASP A 64 -2.71 0.73 12.93
C ASP A 64 -2.65 -0.76 13.25
N ARG A 65 -1.44 -1.21 13.62
CA ARG A 65 -1.15 -2.63 13.79
C ARG A 65 -1.85 -3.25 14.99
N VAL A 66 -2.21 -2.45 16.00
CA VAL A 66 -2.90 -2.96 17.20
C VAL A 66 -4.36 -3.23 16.88
N ASN A 67 -5.01 -2.26 16.24
CA ASN A 67 -6.45 -2.33 16.01
C ASN A 67 -6.82 -2.90 14.63
N GLY A 68 -5.85 -3.14 13.74
CA GLY A 68 -6.08 -3.61 12.38
C GLY A 68 -6.78 -2.59 11.48
N HIS A 69 -6.78 -1.31 11.85
CA HIS A 69 -7.49 -0.26 11.12
C HIS A 69 -6.58 0.43 10.09
N MET A 70 -7.08 0.56 8.86
CA MET A 70 -6.31 1.12 7.76
C MET A 70 -6.41 2.65 7.71
N ALA A 71 -5.45 3.41 8.22
CA ALA A 71 -5.55 4.88 8.18
C ALA A 71 -5.71 5.42 6.74
N TRP A 72 -4.87 4.92 5.83
CA TRP A 72 -4.94 5.21 4.40
C TRP A 72 -4.45 4.03 3.58
N ARG A 73 -4.96 3.90 2.37
CA ARG A 73 -4.43 2.98 1.38
C ARG A 73 -4.52 3.60 -0.01
N LEU A 74 -3.44 3.63 -0.75
CA LEU A 74 -3.43 3.86 -2.18
C LEU A 74 -3.53 2.52 -2.88
N ASP A 75 -4.47 2.41 -3.82
CA ASP A 75 -4.59 1.28 -4.73
C ASP A 75 -4.33 1.76 -6.15
N VAL A 76 -3.27 1.23 -6.77
CA VAL A 76 -2.86 1.60 -8.14
C VAL A 76 -3.50 0.66 -9.14
N ASN A 77 -4.10 1.20 -10.21
CA ASN A 77 -4.70 0.42 -11.30
C ASN A 77 -5.69 -0.69 -10.84
N GLU A 78 -6.39 -0.49 -9.72
CA GLU A 78 -7.42 -1.41 -9.22
C GLU A 78 -8.82 -0.78 -9.37
N SER A 79 -9.85 -1.62 -9.22
CA SER A 79 -11.24 -1.16 -9.30
C SER A 79 -11.87 -1.05 -7.91
N HIS A 80 -12.69 -0.02 -7.71
CA HIS A 80 -13.44 0.20 -6.47
C HIS A 80 -14.78 0.88 -6.75
N ARG A 81 -15.76 0.66 -5.87
CA ARG A 81 -17.04 1.36 -5.92
C ARG A 81 -17.43 1.83 -4.53
N ASN A 82 -17.63 3.13 -4.42
CA ASN A 82 -18.20 3.79 -3.25
C ASN A 82 -19.69 3.47 -3.14
N ARG A 83 -20.06 2.35 -2.52
CA ARG A 83 -21.47 1.91 -2.51
C ARG A 83 -22.35 2.77 -1.62
N LYS A 84 -21.82 3.24 -0.48
CA LYS A 84 -22.59 3.93 0.56
C LYS A 84 -22.38 5.44 0.63
N THR A 85 -21.46 6.01 -0.16
CA THR A 85 -21.22 7.46 -0.19
C THR A 85 -21.83 8.11 -1.44
N ASP A 86 -21.10 8.15 -2.55
CA ASP A 86 -21.46 8.90 -3.76
C ASP A 86 -21.77 8.02 -4.98
N GLY A 87 -21.63 6.69 -4.86
CA GLY A 87 -21.84 5.75 -5.96
C GLY A 87 -20.70 5.72 -6.98
N ARG A 88 -19.65 6.52 -6.80
CA ARG A 88 -18.54 6.66 -7.75
C ARG A 88 -17.79 5.34 -7.93
N GLN A 89 -17.32 5.13 -9.16
CA GLN A 89 -16.63 3.92 -9.58
C GLN A 89 -15.26 4.27 -10.15
N TRP A 90 -14.27 3.47 -9.74
CA TRP A 90 -12.95 3.39 -10.33
C TRP A 90 -12.87 2.05 -11.02
N ASP A 91 -12.50 2.05 -12.29
CA ASP A 91 -12.33 0.83 -13.07
C ASP A 91 -10.91 0.77 -13.64
N GLY A 92 -10.04 -0.03 -13.02
CA GLY A 92 -8.61 -0.07 -13.35
C GLY A 92 -7.92 1.27 -13.15
N GLN A 93 -8.36 2.06 -12.16
CA GLN A 93 -7.89 3.43 -11.93
C GLN A 93 -7.28 3.58 -10.54
N THR A 94 -6.25 4.40 -10.44
CA THR A 94 -5.59 4.67 -9.16
C THR A 94 -6.46 5.53 -8.25
N HIS A 95 -6.63 5.10 -7.00
CA HIS A 95 -7.47 5.78 -6.01
C HIS A 95 -6.93 5.60 -4.59
N VAL A 96 -7.30 6.52 -3.70
CA VAL A 96 -6.98 6.42 -2.27
C VAL A 96 -8.22 6.04 -1.49
N ASN A 97 -8.11 4.95 -0.75
CA ASN A 97 -9.09 4.43 0.18
C ASN A 97 -8.83 4.96 1.60
N TYR A 98 -9.89 5.51 2.19
CA TYR A 98 -9.98 5.78 3.61
C TYR A 98 -10.66 4.61 4.33
N TRP A 99 -10.14 4.21 5.48
CA TRP A 99 -10.94 3.36 6.37
C TRP A 99 -12.08 4.14 6.99
N LYS A 100 -13.25 3.49 6.95
CA LYS A 100 -14.50 3.90 7.56
C LYS A 100 -14.97 5.29 7.15
N ASP A 101 -15.88 5.31 6.18
CA ASP A 101 -16.97 6.27 6.29
C ASP A 101 -17.85 5.95 7.54
N PRO A 102 -18.76 6.84 7.95
CA PRO A 102 -19.71 6.57 9.03
C PRO A 102 -20.58 5.31 8.83
N HIS A 103 -20.56 4.69 7.65
CA HIS A 103 -21.33 3.51 7.28
C HIS A 103 -20.50 2.22 7.23
N GLY A 104 -19.24 2.27 7.67
CA GLY A 104 -18.34 1.11 7.72
C GLY A 104 -17.85 0.64 6.36
N ASP A 105 -17.93 1.47 5.31
CA ASP A 105 -17.41 1.19 3.98
C ASP A 105 -16.06 1.89 3.76
N SER A 106 -15.26 1.36 2.84
CA SER A 106 -14.03 2.03 2.40
C SER A 106 -14.42 3.12 1.41
N HIS A 107 -14.18 4.38 1.78
CA HIS A 107 -14.46 5.51 0.91
C HIS A 107 -13.23 5.80 0.05
N ALA A 108 -13.33 5.58 -1.26
CA ALA A 108 -12.30 5.93 -2.23
C ALA A 108 -12.47 7.36 -2.72
N VAL A 109 -11.35 8.02 -2.98
CA VAL A 109 -11.26 9.33 -3.62
C VAL A 109 -10.11 9.36 -4.61
N ASP A 110 -10.08 10.40 -5.45
CA ASP A 110 -8.91 10.66 -6.28
C ASP A 110 -7.69 10.98 -5.40
N PRO A 111 -6.48 10.54 -5.79
CA PRO A 111 -5.25 10.97 -5.14
C PRO A 111 -5.11 12.49 -5.24
N TRP A 112 -4.83 13.14 -4.10
CA TRP A 112 -4.60 14.59 -4.02
C TRP A 112 -3.11 14.98 -4.16
N PHE A 113 -2.29 14.03 -4.59
CA PHE A 113 -0.85 14.17 -4.78
C PHE A 113 -0.43 13.53 -6.10
N SER A 114 0.67 14.03 -6.67
CA SER A 114 1.18 13.53 -7.94
C SER A 114 1.79 12.14 -7.78
N LEU A 115 1.46 11.26 -8.71
CA LEU A 115 1.98 9.89 -8.80
C LEU A 115 2.85 9.74 -10.05
N PRO A 116 3.83 8.82 -10.07
CA PRO A 116 4.50 8.45 -11.30
C PRO A 116 3.50 7.83 -12.28
N ASN A 117 3.80 7.89 -13.58
CA ASN A 117 3.05 7.14 -14.57
C ASN A 117 3.29 5.64 -14.34
N VAL A 118 2.23 4.87 -14.07
CA VAL A 118 2.31 3.42 -13.86
C VAL A 118 1.65 2.73 -15.06
N PRO A 119 2.39 1.93 -15.84
CA PRO A 119 1.81 1.22 -16.97
C PRO A 119 0.78 0.20 -16.51
N ALA A 120 -0.17 -0.16 -17.38
CA ALA A 120 -1.18 -1.17 -17.09
C ALA A 120 -0.65 -2.63 -17.14
N VAL A 121 0.63 -2.81 -17.50
CA VAL A 121 1.33 -4.10 -17.58
C VAL A 121 2.79 -3.95 -17.18
N GLY A 122 3.42 -5.04 -16.73
CA GLY A 122 4.81 -5.04 -16.24
C GLY A 122 4.92 -4.66 -14.76
N ALA A 123 6.14 -4.41 -14.29
CA ALA A 123 6.37 -3.98 -12.92
C ALA A 123 6.15 -2.47 -12.77
N ALA A 124 5.41 -2.06 -11.73
CA ALA A 124 5.28 -0.66 -11.38
C ALA A 124 6.62 -0.11 -10.83
N PRO A 125 6.85 1.21 -10.94
CA PRO A 125 7.95 1.89 -10.24
C PRO A 125 7.65 1.96 -8.73
N TYR A 126 7.90 0.85 -8.02
CA TYR A 126 7.45 0.65 -6.63
C TYR A 126 7.98 1.71 -5.68
N ARG A 127 9.24 2.13 -5.85
CA ARG A 127 9.86 3.16 -5.02
C ARG A 127 9.14 4.49 -5.18
N GLU A 128 8.95 4.92 -6.42
CA GLU A 128 8.36 6.21 -6.75
C GLU A 128 6.90 6.27 -6.31
N VAL A 129 6.15 5.19 -6.49
CA VAL A 129 4.77 5.07 -5.98
C VAL A 129 4.75 5.16 -4.45
N PHE A 130 5.62 4.41 -3.76
CA PHE A 130 5.71 4.41 -2.31
C PHE A 130 6.09 5.80 -1.76
N GLU A 131 7.12 6.43 -2.33
CA GLU A 131 7.59 7.73 -1.86
C GLU A 131 6.59 8.85 -2.17
N ALA A 132 5.88 8.79 -3.30
CA ALA A 132 4.80 9.71 -3.62
C ALA A 132 3.66 9.60 -2.62
N PHE A 133 3.26 8.38 -2.25
CA PHE A 133 2.25 8.15 -1.21
C PHE A 133 2.72 8.66 0.16
N CYS A 134 3.97 8.40 0.55
CA CYS A 134 4.54 8.92 1.79
C CYS A 134 4.44 10.44 1.87
N LYS A 135 4.90 11.14 0.82
CA LYS A 135 4.83 12.60 0.74
C LYS A 135 3.38 13.09 0.78
N GLY A 136 2.49 12.47 0.00
CA GLY A 136 1.07 12.81 -0.07
C GLY A 136 0.31 12.60 1.23
N SER A 137 0.76 11.67 2.08
CA SER A 137 0.20 11.37 3.40
C SER A 137 0.92 12.09 4.55
N GLY A 138 1.86 13.00 4.25
CA GLY A 138 2.60 13.77 5.26
C GLY A 138 3.63 12.97 6.06
N VAL A 139 4.08 11.83 5.54
CA VAL A 139 5.18 11.05 6.11
C VAL A 139 6.50 11.72 5.78
N ILE A 140 7.29 11.98 6.81
CA ILE A 140 8.63 12.55 6.71
C ILE A 140 9.65 11.40 6.69
N PHE A 141 10.58 11.39 5.74
CA PHE A 141 11.73 10.49 5.77
C PHE A 141 12.76 10.99 6.79
N GLY A 142 13.09 10.16 7.77
CA GLY A 142 14.17 10.39 8.72
C GLY A 142 15.49 9.79 8.24
N ASP A 143 16.57 10.07 8.97
CA ASP A 143 17.94 9.77 8.56
C ASP A 143 18.24 8.28 8.33
N GLY A 144 17.48 7.39 8.95
CA GLY A 144 17.62 5.93 8.76
C GLY A 144 16.73 5.34 7.66
N TYR A 145 15.95 6.16 6.94
CA TYR A 145 15.21 5.67 5.78
C TYR A 145 16.15 5.43 4.61
N GLU A 146 16.11 4.21 4.11
CA GLU A 146 16.74 3.80 2.86
C GLU A 146 15.74 2.95 2.08
N TRP A 147 15.69 3.14 0.76
CA TRP A 147 14.94 2.24 -0.10
C TRP A 147 15.78 0.99 -0.37
N ILE A 148 15.24 -0.17 0.01
CA ILE A 148 15.79 -1.48 -0.35
C ILE A 148 14.86 -2.07 -1.39
N ASP A 149 15.40 -2.48 -2.53
CA ASP A 149 14.60 -3.11 -3.58
C ASP A 149 13.99 -4.43 -3.10
N PRO A 150 12.76 -4.76 -3.55
CA PRO A 150 12.15 -6.02 -3.20
C PRO A 150 12.95 -7.19 -3.77
N PRO A 151 12.96 -8.35 -3.07
CA PRO A 151 13.53 -9.57 -3.63
C PRO A 151 12.80 -9.95 -4.92
N ALA A 152 13.53 -10.58 -5.84
CA ALA A 152 12.94 -11.20 -7.02
C ALA A 152 11.86 -12.23 -6.60
N PRO A 153 10.75 -12.37 -7.36
CA PRO A 153 9.73 -13.38 -7.05
C PRO A 153 10.37 -14.76 -6.93
N GLU A 154 9.99 -15.52 -5.89
CA GLU A 154 10.42 -16.90 -5.76
C GLU A 154 9.81 -17.69 -6.93
N VAL A 155 10.67 -18.14 -7.85
CA VAL A 155 10.24 -19.04 -8.92
C VAL A 155 10.10 -20.42 -8.28
N GLU A 156 8.87 -20.92 -8.13
CA GLU A 156 8.69 -22.33 -7.79
C GLU A 156 9.38 -23.17 -8.88
N PRO A 157 10.28 -24.11 -8.52
CA PRO A 157 10.91 -24.96 -9.52
C PRO A 157 9.80 -25.69 -10.29
N ALA A 158 9.84 -25.58 -11.62
CA ALA A 158 8.94 -26.31 -12.49
C ALA A 158 8.99 -27.78 -12.09
N GLN A 159 7.84 -28.36 -11.74
CA GLN A 159 7.74 -29.80 -11.59
C GLN A 159 8.09 -30.39 -12.96
N GLU A 160 9.26 -31.02 -13.08
CA GLU A 160 9.61 -31.84 -14.23
C GLU A 160 8.48 -32.86 -14.42
N SER A 161 7.68 -32.66 -15.47
CA SER A 161 6.77 -33.67 -15.94
C SER A 161 7.61 -34.83 -16.44
N THR A 162 7.79 -35.84 -15.59
CA THR A 162 8.22 -37.17 -16.04
C THR A 162 7.07 -37.77 -16.85
N GLU A 163 6.98 -37.40 -18.13
CA GLU A 163 6.27 -38.22 -19.10
C GLU A 163 7.09 -39.48 -19.28
N GLY A 164 6.72 -40.50 -18.49
CA GLY A 164 7.16 -41.87 -18.70
C GLY A 164 6.68 -42.33 -20.05
N GLU A 165 7.62 -42.46 -20.96
CA GLU A 165 7.58 -43.30 -22.15
C GLU A 165 7.09 -44.70 -21.73
N VAL A 166 5.90 -45.10 -22.21
CA VAL A 166 5.41 -46.47 -22.06
C VAL A 166 5.55 -47.15 -23.43
N PRO A 167 6.20 -48.32 -23.51
CA PRO A 167 6.61 -49.00 -24.75
C PRO A 167 5.45 -49.54 -25.60
#